data_AF-A0A3L7WVU3-F1
#
_entry.id   AF-A0A3L7WVU3-F1
#
_cell.length_a   1.000
_cell.length_b   1.000
_cell.length_c   1.000
_cell.angle_alpha   90.00
_cell.angle_beta   90.00
_cell.angle_gamma   90.00
#
_symmetry.space_group_name_H-M   'P 1'
#
loop_
_entity.id
_entity.type
_entity.pdbx_description
1 polymer ?
#
loop_
_entity_poly.entity_id
_entity_poly.type
_entity_poly.pdbx_seq_one_letter_code
_entity_poly.pdbx_strand_id
1 'polypeptide(L)' 'MQEYSYAQALNQGIGEEMRRNEKIMILGEDVGKYGGVFGVTRGL' A
#
# COMPACT_ATOMS: atom_id res chain seq x y z
N MET A 1 16.34 -1.35 12.94
CA MET A 1 15.30 -1.88 12.03
C MET A 1 13.97 -1.64 12.72
N GLN A 2 13.03 -0.96 12.06
CA GLN A 2 11.70 -0.73 12.64
C GLN A 2 10.89 -2.02 12.49
N GLU A 3 10.16 -2.44 13.52
CA GLU A 3 9.22 -3.54 13.42
C GLU A 3 7.96 -3.08 12.70
N TYR A 4 7.54 -3.87 11.71
CA TYR A 4 6.31 -3.64 10.97
C TYR A 4 5.39 -4.85 11.12
N SER A 5 4.09 -4.59 11.24
CA SER A 5 3.11 -5.61 10.88
C SER A 5 3.26 -5.96 9.40
N TYR A 6 2.79 -7.15 9.02
CA TYR A 6 2.84 -7.60 7.64
C TYR A 6 2.16 -6.61 6.67
N ALA A 7 1.01 -6.05 7.06
CA ALA A 7 0.29 -5.06 6.25
C ALA A 7 1.07 -3.76 6.07
N GLN A 8 1.79 -3.30 7.10
CA GLN A 8 2.65 -2.12 7.02
C GLN A 8 3.86 -2.36 6.12
N ALA A 9 4.48 -3.53 6.19
CA ALA A 9 5.60 -3.88 5.33
C ALA A 9 5.19 -3.90 3.84
N LEU A 10 4.02 -4.45 3.52
CA LEU A 10 3.45 -4.41 2.18
C LEU A 10 3.14 -2.97 1.74
N ASN A 11 2.46 -2.19 2.59
CA ASN A 11 2.13 -0.79 2.29
C ASN A 11 3.39 0.02 1.96
N GLN A 12 4.44 -0.12 2.78
CA GLN A 12 5.70 0.59 2.58
C GLN A 12 6.32 0.23 1.22
N GLY A 13 6.44 -1.07 0.91
CA GLY A 13 7.02 -1.53 -0.35
C GLY A 13 6.23 -1.06 -1.58
N ILE A 14 4.89 -1.14 -1.52
CA ILE A 14 4.03 -0.65 -2.61
C ILE A 14 4.20 0.85 -2.79
N GLY A 15 4.18 1.63 -1.69
CA GLY A 15 4.35 3.08 -1.75
C GLY A 15 5.71 3.53 -2.27
N GLU A 16 6.79 2.79 -1.95
CA GLU A 16 8.13 3.06 -2.49
C GLU A 16 8.17 2.91 -4.01
N GLU A 17 7.60 1.84 -4.54
CA GLU A 17 7.60 1.59 -5.99
C GLU A 17 6.66 2.53 -6.73
N MET A 18 5.49 2.87 -6.17
CA MET A 18 4.59 3.88 -6.75
C MET A 18 5.23 5.27 -6.81
N ARG A 19 6.05 5.65 -5.81
CA ARG A 19 6.83 6.91 -5.86
C ARG A 19 7.93 6.88 -6.92
N ARG A 20 8.52 5.71 -7.19
CA ARG A 20 9.58 5.54 -8.20
C ARG A 20 9.03 5.52 -9.62
N ASN A 21 7.84 5.00 -9.84
CA ASN A 21 7.26 4.76 -11.16
C ASN A 21 5.77 5.13 -11.21
N GLU A 22 5.48 6.26 -11.86
CA GLU A 22 4.12 6.80 -12.05
C GLU A 22 3.17 5.90 -12.87
N LYS A 23 3.69 4.87 -13.54
CA LYS A 23 2.87 3.90 -14.29
C LYS A 23 2.25 2.81 -13.40
N ILE A 24 2.69 2.69 -12.14
CA ILE A 24 2.13 1.70 -11.22
C ILE A 24 0.79 2.20 -10.70
N MET A 25 -0.22 1.32 -10.79
CA MET A 25 -1.57 1.60 -10.30
C MET A 25 -2.05 0.46 -9.40
N ILE A 26 -2.93 0.79 -8.46
CA ILE A 26 -3.62 -0.19 -7.62
C ILE A 26 -5.09 -0.22 -8.05
N LEU A 27 -5.62 -1.43 -8.23
CA LEU A 27 -7.01 -1.67 -8.58
C LEU A 27 -7.55 -2.85 -7.77
N GLY A 28 -8.77 -2.72 -7.26
CA GLY A 28 -9.46 -3.76 -6.51
C GLY A 28 -10.61 -3.20 -5.68
N GLU A 29 -11.37 -4.08 -5.05
CA GLU A 29 -12.43 -3.70 -4.12
C GLU A 29 -11.83 -3.07 -2.85
N ASP A 30 -12.39 -1.94 -2.41
CA ASP A 30 -12.03 -1.22 -1.18
C ASP A 30 -10.58 -0.70 -1.06
N VAL A 31 -9.73 -0.90 -2.08
CA VAL A 31 -8.30 -0.53 -2.02
C VAL A 31 -8.03 0.98 -2.01
N GLY A 32 -9.03 1.81 -2.35
CA GLY A 32 -8.91 3.27 -2.35
C GLY A 32 -9.04 3.87 -0.95
N LYS A 33 -10.02 4.76 -0.75
CA LYS A 33 -10.22 5.50 0.51
C LYS A 33 -10.27 4.61 1.77
N TYR A 34 -10.78 3.40 1.67
CA TYR A 34 -10.86 2.48 2.81
C TYR A 34 -9.49 1.86 3.15
N GLY A 35 -8.64 1.63 2.14
CA GLY A 35 -7.29 1.07 2.27
C GLY A 35 -7.24 -0.46 2.21
N GLY A 36 -8.29 -1.09 1.66
CA GLY A 36 -8.48 -2.54 1.60
C GLY A 36 -8.96 -3.14 2.93
N VAL A 37 -9.58 -4.32 2.88
CA VAL A 37 -10.14 -5.03 4.06
C VAL A 37 -9.12 -5.21 5.19
N PHE A 38 -7.84 -5.41 4.84
CA PHE A 38 -6.73 -5.57 5.78
C PHE A 38 -5.88 -4.29 5.99
N GLY A 39 -6.29 -3.15 5.41
CA GLY A 39 -5.58 -1.88 5.56
C GLY A 39 -4.26 -1.76 4.79
N VAL A 40 -3.96 -2.69 3.88
CA VAL A 40 -2.68 -2.75 3.14
C VAL A 40 -2.43 -1.51 2.28
N THR A 41 -3.47 -0.88 1.74
CA THR A 41 -3.33 0.26 0.82
C THR A 41 -3.74 1.59 1.46
N ARG A 42 -3.93 1.60 2.78
CA ARG A 42 -4.31 2.82 3.50
C ARG A 42 -3.23 3.89 3.36
N GLY A 43 -3.61 5.05 2.85
CA GLY A 43 -2.73 6.22 2.74
C GLY A 43 -1.68 6.16 1.61
N LEU A 44 -1.80 5.19 0.69
CA LEU A 44 -1.13 5.23 -0.62
C LEU A 44 -1.85 6.23 -1.52
#